data_AF-A0A351AA76-F1
#
_entry.id   AF-A0A351AA76-F1
#
_cell.length_a   1.000
_cell.length_b   1.000
_cell.length_c   1.000
_cell.angle_alpha   90.00
_cell.angle_beta   90.00
_cell.angle_gamma   90.00
#
_symmetry.space_group_name_H-M   'P 1'
#
loop_
_entity.id
_entity.type
_entity.pdbx_description
1 polymer ?
#
loop_
_entity_poly.entity_id
_entity_poly.type
_entity_poly.pdbx_seq_one_letter_code
_entity_poly.pdbx_strand_id
1 'polypeptide(L)'
;MQENTKGKSKKKQKNGAPSKMGMAFGLLCLGGFGVAAYEFVGPTTIARGVSVFGTDLSGLTPSEAEAKLNAEWGKLGSQEFKVQLDEFELGERSLTPTEAGVKFDADATVKALPIERPVSASMAKMQGPALPRPMMPVFIYDDVDGSLLNKWVEEARPAVQPARAQWQGGAVKVTKEIPTWELDQAKLSEAWAKALATNGALEVPLKAEGLKIRPEQLSAIKTIVSEFETRFSAGQVARSKNIKRAAELIDGTILLPGEVFDFNRVVGQRTAARGFHVAGVYVSGRHDFDFGGGICQVSTTLYNAVLLGELKVNARNPHSLPVPYVPLGRDAAVSWPNLDFKFTNDTKSPLAVSAEYRPGVLKFRILGEAKHPHKVEFDTKFLGSWDNGTKYETDPSLGYGVERVVDRGGAGRRVRTYRIIKNGDQVVRRDDLGESIYRGGPRIVARNPNAKPPQPKAPADSSAPAGTVASPVSAPTGD
;
A
#
# COMPACT_ATOMS: atom_id res chain seq x y z
N MET A 1 85.42 54.49 17.00
CA MET A 1 84.94 55.33 18.12
C MET A 1 83.84 54.53 18.81
N GLN A 2 83.91 54.07 20.06
CA GLN A 2 84.76 54.40 21.19
C GLN A 2 85.31 53.11 21.85
N GLU A 3 86.56 53.18 22.30
CA GLU A 3 87.15 52.28 23.28
C GLU A 3 86.50 52.48 24.65
N ASN A 4 86.44 51.42 25.47
CA ASN A 4 87.04 51.53 26.79
C ASN A 4 87.39 50.16 27.45
N THR A 5 88.69 50.04 27.73
CA THR A 5 89.40 49.24 28.75
C THR A 5 88.73 49.28 30.14
N LYS A 6 88.95 48.42 31.15
CA LYS A 6 89.99 47.44 31.53
C LYS A 6 89.46 46.71 32.80
N GLY A 7 89.96 45.50 33.09
CA GLY A 7 89.78 44.91 34.43
C GLY A 7 90.35 43.49 34.58
N LYS A 8 91.68 43.37 34.71
CA LYS A 8 92.34 42.10 35.08
C LYS A 8 92.27 41.88 36.60
N SER A 9 91.72 40.75 37.02
CA SER A 9 91.88 40.19 38.37
C SER A 9 92.61 38.85 38.28
N LYS A 10 93.77 38.75 38.98
CA LYS A 10 94.59 37.54 39.08
C LYS A 10 93.84 36.47 39.88
N LYS A 11 93.74 35.24 39.35
CA LYS A 11 93.41 34.06 40.17
C LYS A 11 94.42 32.93 39.93
N LYS A 12 95.02 32.50 41.04
CA LYS A 12 96.01 31.41 41.17
C LYS A 12 95.49 30.11 40.53
N GLN A 13 96.33 29.53 39.68
CA GLN A 13 96.23 28.15 39.21
C GLN A 13 96.51 27.21 40.40
N LYS A 14 95.54 26.37 40.77
CA LYS A 14 95.75 25.18 41.59
C LYS A 14 95.33 23.98 40.75
N ASN A 15 96.32 23.22 40.28
CA ASN A 15 96.11 21.91 39.68
C ASN A 15 95.66 20.96 40.80
N GLY A 16 94.41 20.50 40.72
CA GLY A 16 93.87 19.43 41.56
C GLY A 16 93.31 18.34 40.67
N ALA A 17 93.79 17.10 40.86
CA ALA A 17 93.26 15.91 40.21
C ALA A 17 91.74 15.79 40.47
N PRO A 18 90.94 15.30 39.50
CA PRO A 18 89.49 15.22 39.65
C PRO A 18 89.12 14.25 40.78
N SER A 19 88.25 14.71 41.70
CA SER A 19 87.79 13.90 42.83
C SER A 19 86.91 12.74 42.34
N LYS A 20 87.01 11.58 43.00
CA LYS A 20 86.17 10.39 42.75
C LYS A 20 84.65 10.69 42.77
N MET A 21 84.25 11.78 43.42
CA MET A 21 82.87 12.27 43.49
C MET A 21 82.40 12.91 42.16
N GLY A 22 83.27 13.60 41.43
CA GLY A 22 82.95 14.18 40.12
C GLY A 22 82.76 13.13 39.01
N MET A 23 83.47 12.00 39.11
CA MET A 23 83.34 10.87 38.19
C MET A 23 82.03 10.09 38.41
N ALA A 24 81.59 9.93 39.67
CA ALA A 24 80.30 9.33 40.02
C ALA A 24 79.11 10.22 39.61
N PHE A 25 79.22 11.54 39.78
CA PHE A 25 78.19 12.50 39.34
C PHE A 25 78.10 12.58 37.81
N GLY A 26 79.25 12.52 37.11
CA GLY A 26 79.31 12.44 35.65
C GLY A 26 78.65 11.17 35.09
N LEU A 27 78.84 10.01 35.73
CA LEU A 27 78.19 8.74 35.37
C LEU A 27 76.67 8.73 35.65
N LEU A 28 76.22 9.38 36.72
CA LEU A 28 74.79 9.57 37.03
C LEU A 28 74.12 10.55 36.07
N CYS A 29 74.80 11.63 35.68
CA CYS A 29 74.32 12.57 34.66
C CYS A 29 74.34 11.95 33.27
N LEU A 30 75.39 11.19 32.89
CA LEU A 30 75.44 10.44 31.62
C LEU A 30 74.40 9.32 31.57
N GLY A 31 74.19 8.60 32.68
CA GLY A 31 73.14 7.60 32.82
C GLY A 31 71.75 8.23 32.76
N GLY A 32 71.53 9.37 33.42
CA GLY A 32 70.29 10.15 33.34
C GLY A 32 70.03 10.73 31.94
N PHE A 33 71.07 11.21 31.25
CA PHE A 33 70.98 11.66 29.86
C PHE A 33 70.72 10.50 28.90
N GLY A 34 71.35 9.34 29.14
CA GLY A 34 71.12 8.11 28.38
C GLY A 34 69.70 7.57 28.55
N VAL A 35 69.16 7.61 29.77
CA VAL A 35 67.76 7.22 30.06
C VAL A 35 66.77 8.24 29.48
N ALA A 36 67.05 9.54 29.57
CA ALA A 36 66.21 10.58 28.98
C ALA A 36 66.25 10.54 27.43
N ALA A 37 67.41 10.27 26.83
CA ALA A 37 67.55 10.05 25.41
C ALA A 37 66.83 8.77 24.97
N TYR A 38 66.97 7.67 25.72
CA TYR A 38 66.25 6.43 25.45
C TYR A 38 64.73 6.59 25.57
N GLU A 39 64.24 7.42 26.50
CA GLU A 39 62.81 7.76 26.61
C GLU A 39 62.30 8.60 25.43
N PHE A 40 63.17 9.37 24.77
CA PHE A 40 62.80 10.20 23.62
C PHE A 40 62.97 9.53 22.27
N VAL A 41 63.95 8.62 22.12
CA VAL A 41 64.34 8.03 20.83
C VAL A 41 64.15 6.50 20.78
N GLY A 42 63.86 5.86 21.92
CA GLY A 42 63.62 4.42 21.98
C GLY A 42 62.25 4.02 21.40
N PRO A 43 62.06 2.72 21.08
CA PRO A 43 60.86 2.24 20.42
C PRO A 43 59.63 2.39 21.32
N THR A 44 58.61 3.08 20.82
CA THR A 44 57.31 3.17 21.49
C THR A 44 56.55 1.87 21.37
N THR A 45 55.81 1.49 22.40
CA THR A 45 54.96 0.30 22.41
C THR A 45 53.51 0.68 22.66
N ILE A 46 52.55 -0.13 22.20
CA ILE A 46 51.14 0.05 22.52
C ILE A 46 50.95 -0.02 24.05
N ALA A 47 50.16 0.90 24.58
CA ALA A 47 49.92 1.02 26.02
C ALA A 47 49.32 -0.25 26.61
N ARG A 48 49.55 -0.47 27.91
CA ARG A 48 49.05 -1.67 28.57
C ARG A 48 47.52 -1.68 28.70
N GLY A 49 46.96 -2.89 28.62
CA GLY A 49 45.52 -3.14 28.68
C GLY A 49 44.81 -2.94 27.35
N VAL A 50 45.48 -2.43 26.32
CA VAL A 50 44.88 -2.15 25.01
C VAL A 50 44.61 -3.46 24.27
N SER A 51 43.36 -3.63 23.83
CA SER A 51 42.98 -4.73 22.94
C SER A 51 42.10 -4.24 21.79
N VAL A 52 42.17 -4.92 20.65
CA VAL A 52 41.30 -4.69 19.48
C VAL A 52 40.82 -6.07 19.01
N PHE A 53 39.55 -6.24 18.66
CA PHE A 53 38.94 -7.56 18.41
C PHE A 53 39.05 -8.55 19.58
N GLY A 54 39.21 -8.06 20.82
CA GLY A 54 39.53 -8.92 21.96
C GLY A 54 40.99 -9.43 21.99
N THR A 55 41.80 -9.05 21.02
CA THR A 55 43.23 -9.39 20.95
C THR A 55 44.06 -8.38 21.72
N ASP A 56 44.77 -8.84 22.74
CA ASP A 56 45.68 -8.01 23.53
C ASP A 56 46.88 -7.54 22.68
N LEU A 57 47.11 -6.23 22.65
CA LEU A 57 48.19 -5.57 21.93
C LEU A 57 49.24 -4.97 22.87
N SER A 58 49.05 -5.12 24.18
CA SER A 58 49.90 -4.51 25.22
C SER A 58 51.39 -4.78 24.98
N GLY A 59 52.19 -3.72 24.92
CA GLY A 59 53.64 -3.82 24.82
C GLY A 59 54.19 -4.21 23.45
N LEU A 60 53.34 -4.40 22.43
CA LEU A 60 53.78 -4.59 21.06
C LEU A 60 54.26 -3.26 20.45
N THR A 61 55.22 -3.32 19.54
CA THR A 61 55.50 -2.15 18.68
C THR A 61 54.32 -1.90 17.71
N PRO A 62 54.16 -0.69 17.17
CA PRO A 62 53.12 -0.41 16.16
C PRO A 62 53.13 -1.40 15.00
N SER A 63 54.30 -1.78 14.48
CA SER A 63 54.41 -2.74 13.37
C SER A 63 54.02 -4.17 13.75
N GLU A 64 54.39 -4.63 14.95
CA GLU A 64 53.95 -5.94 15.46
C GLU A 64 52.45 -5.97 15.72
N ALA A 65 51.90 -4.87 16.26
CA ALA A 65 50.46 -4.73 16.47
C ALA A 65 49.70 -4.76 15.14
N GLU A 66 50.19 -4.05 14.11
CA GLU A 66 49.60 -4.06 12.78
C GLU A 66 49.60 -5.47 12.16
N ALA A 67 50.73 -6.18 12.20
CA ALA A 67 50.83 -7.55 11.71
C ALA A 67 49.88 -8.50 12.45
N LYS A 68 49.77 -8.36 13.78
CA LYS A 68 48.86 -9.16 14.60
C LYS A 68 47.40 -8.88 14.25
N LEU A 69 47.03 -7.61 14.07
CA LEU A 69 45.66 -7.22 13.72
C LEU A 69 45.28 -7.67 12.31
N ASN A 70 46.19 -7.62 11.34
CA ASN A 70 45.96 -8.19 10.01
C ASN A 70 45.71 -9.71 10.05
N ALA A 71 46.43 -10.44 10.92
CA ALA A 71 46.20 -11.87 11.10
C ALA A 71 44.83 -12.16 11.74
N GLU A 72 44.41 -11.35 12.72
CA GLU A 72 43.07 -11.49 13.33
C GLU A 72 41.96 -11.10 12.36
N TRP A 73 42.16 -10.07 11.55
CA TRP A 73 41.25 -9.74 10.45
C TRP A 73 41.12 -10.89 9.45
N GLY A 74 42.21 -11.61 9.15
CA GLY A 74 42.13 -12.82 8.31
C GLY A 74 41.17 -13.89 8.85
N LYS A 75 40.98 -13.97 10.18
CA LYS A 75 40.00 -14.87 10.80
C LYS A 75 38.60 -14.25 10.80
N LEU A 76 38.47 -13.03 11.30
CA LEU A 76 37.18 -12.34 11.46
C LEU A 76 36.53 -12.01 10.11
N GLY A 77 37.33 -11.60 9.13
CA GLY A 77 36.91 -11.31 7.77
C GLY A 77 36.41 -12.53 6.99
N SER A 78 36.77 -13.75 7.41
CA SER A 78 36.26 -15.01 6.88
C SER A 78 35.22 -15.67 7.78
N GLN A 79 34.89 -15.06 8.92
CA GLN A 79 33.84 -15.55 9.80
C GLN A 79 32.47 -15.28 9.16
N GLU A 80 31.60 -16.29 9.22
CA GLU A 80 30.22 -16.14 8.77
C GLU A 80 29.36 -15.36 9.78
N PHE A 81 28.71 -14.31 9.30
CA PHE A 81 27.70 -13.57 10.04
C PHE A 81 26.32 -13.94 9.53
N LYS A 82 25.43 -14.38 10.42
CA LYS A 82 24.03 -14.63 10.06
C LYS A 82 23.37 -13.32 9.63
N VAL A 83 22.67 -13.35 8.49
CA VAL A 83 21.97 -12.19 7.94
C VAL A 83 20.51 -12.21 8.38
N GLN A 84 20.00 -11.08 8.85
CA GLN A 84 18.63 -10.91 9.33
C GLN A 84 18.02 -9.59 8.84
N LEU A 85 16.70 -9.58 8.72
CA LEU A 85 15.88 -8.39 8.46
C LEU A 85 14.81 -8.29 9.55
N ASP A 86 14.38 -7.06 9.83
CA ASP A 86 13.26 -6.80 10.74
C ASP A 86 11.92 -6.92 10.00
N GLU A 87 11.91 -6.77 8.68
CA GLU A 87 10.70 -6.61 7.87
C GLU A 87 10.09 -7.93 7.41
N PHE A 88 10.91 -8.92 7.05
CA PHE A 88 10.48 -10.22 6.55
C PHE A 88 11.60 -11.27 6.64
N GLU A 89 11.26 -12.55 6.55
CA GLU A 89 12.23 -13.64 6.67
C GLU A 89 13.06 -13.81 5.38
N LEU A 90 14.40 -13.84 5.50
CA LEU A 90 15.34 -14.17 4.42
C LEU A 90 15.65 -15.67 4.31
N GLY A 91 15.20 -16.48 5.27
CA GLY A 91 15.69 -17.83 5.51
C GLY A 91 17.08 -17.85 6.15
N GLU A 92 17.72 -19.01 6.17
CA GLU A 92 19.09 -19.16 6.68
C GLU A 92 20.09 -18.66 5.65
N ARG A 93 20.59 -17.44 5.87
CA ARG A 93 21.64 -16.80 5.06
C ARG A 93 22.78 -16.35 5.97
N SER A 94 24.00 -16.50 5.49
CA SER A 94 25.20 -15.97 6.10
C SER A 94 26.06 -15.25 5.07
N LEU A 95 26.83 -14.27 5.53
CA LEU A 95 27.75 -13.50 4.70
C LEU A 95 29.01 -13.23 5.50
N THR A 96 30.18 -13.32 4.86
CA THR A 96 31.43 -12.92 5.49
C THR A 96 31.71 -11.42 5.26
N PRO A 97 32.42 -10.74 6.17
CA PRO A 97 32.81 -9.34 5.95
C PRO A 97 33.61 -9.14 4.65
N THR A 98 34.45 -10.11 4.28
CA THR A 98 35.26 -10.03 3.05
C THR A 98 34.39 -10.15 1.79
N GLU A 99 33.39 -11.04 1.78
CA GLU A 99 32.43 -11.14 0.67
C GLU A 99 31.58 -9.87 0.54
N ALA A 100 31.30 -9.19 1.64
CA ALA A 100 30.63 -7.89 1.65
C ALA A 100 31.57 -6.71 1.31
N GLY A 101 32.83 -6.96 0.95
CA GLY A 101 33.79 -5.91 0.60
C GLY A 101 34.24 -5.03 1.77
N VAL A 102 33.95 -5.41 3.02
CA VAL A 102 34.45 -4.70 4.21
C VAL A 102 35.96 -4.84 4.25
N LYS A 103 36.66 -3.74 4.49
CA LYS A 103 38.13 -3.72 4.63
C LYS A 103 38.52 -3.25 6.01
N PHE A 104 39.63 -3.77 6.52
CA PHE A 104 40.22 -3.38 7.79
C PHE A 104 41.47 -2.54 7.56
N ASP A 105 41.55 -1.38 8.21
CA ASP A 105 42.72 -0.50 8.16
C ASP A 105 43.54 -0.68 9.44
N ALA A 106 44.49 -1.62 9.39
CA ALA A 106 45.36 -1.93 10.50
C ALA A 106 46.23 -0.73 10.89
N ASP A 107 46.74 0.03 9.93
CA ASP A 107 47.60 1.19 10.16
C ASP A 107 46.84 2.33 10.85
N ALA A 108 45.66 2.70 10.32
CA ALA A 108 44.81 3.71 10.96
C ALA A 108 44.35 3.27 12.35
N THR A 109 44.04 1.98 12.53
CA THR A 109 43.71 1.41 13.84
C THR A 109 44.86 1.59 14.82
N VAL A 110 46.07 1.18 14.45
CA VAL A 110 47.28 1.26 15.29
C VAL A 110 47.63 2.71 15.62
N LYS A 111 47.52 3.64 14.66
CA LYS A 111 47.76 5.08 14.86
C LYS A 111 46.81 5.72 15.88
N ALA A 112 45.60 5.18 16.03
CA ALA A 112 44.62 5.63 17.01
C ALA A 112 44.83 5.05 18.42
N LEU A 113 45.72 4.06 18.59
CA LEU A 113 45.96 3.42 19.88
C LEU A 113 46.85 4.29 20.78
N PRO A 114 46.59 4.30 22.11
CA PRO A 114 47.50 4.95 23.05
C PRO A 114 48.84 4.20 23.08
N ILE A 115 49.94 4.95 23.06
CA ILE A 115 51.32 4.44 23.09
C ILE A 115 52.04 4.83 24.39
N GLU A 116 52.95 3.98 24.82
CA GLU A 116 53.86 4.17 25.94
C GLU A 116 55.30 4.29 25.44
N ARG A 117 56.09 5.11 26.12
CA ARG A 117 57.53 5.29 25.88
C ARG A 117 58.36 4.32 26.74
N PRO A 118 59.59 3.99 26.36
CA PRO A 118 60.33 2.84 26.92
C PRO A 118 60.48 2.78 28.45
N VAL A 119 60.77 3.91 29.10
CA VAL A 119 60.93 4.05 30.56
C VAL A 119 59.55 4.03 31.22
N SER A 120 58.57 4.74 30.65
CA SER A 120 57.18 4.71 31.14
C SER A 120 56.56 3.30 31.08
N ALA A 121 56.81 2.54 30.01
CA ALA A 121 56.36 1.17 29.84
C ALA A 121 57.02 0.22 30.86
N SER A 122 58.32 0.41 31.11
CA SER A 122 59.07 -0.34 32.13
C SER A 122 58.55 -0.08 33.54
N MET A 123 58.23 1.19 33.86
CA MET A 123 57.63 1.58 35.14
C MET A 123 56.21 1.04 35.30
N ALA A 124 55.39 1.11 34.24
CA ALA A 124 54.04 0.57 34.23
C ALA A 124 54.02 -0.96 34.45
N LYS A 125 55.08 -1.68 34.03
CA LYS A 125 55.24 -3.11 34.34
C LYS A 125 55.39 -3.43 35.82
N MET A 126 55.96 -2.52 36.61
CA MET A 126 56.13 -2.71 38.05
C MET A 126 54.86 -2.39 38.88
N GLN A 127 53.87 -1.73 38.28
CA GLN A 127 52.66 -1.27 38.98
C GLN A 127 51.52 -2.31 39.05
N GLY A 128 51.77 -3.56 38.64
CA GLY A 128 50.76 -4.64 38.66
C GLY A 128 49.99 -4.79 37.34
N PRO A 129 48.89 -5.57 37.30
CA PRO A 129 48.10 -5.79 36.09
C PRO A 129 47.40 -4.50 35.62
N ALA A 130 47.29 -4.32 34.30
CA ALA A 130 46.63 -3.13 33.74
C ALA A 130 45.13 -3.39 33.58
N LEU A 131 44.32 -2.34 33.73
CA LEU A 131 42.89 -2.42 33.44
C LEU A 131 42.67 -2.65 31.93
N PRO A 132 41.72 -3.52 31.54
CA PRO A 132 41.35 -3.69 30.14
C PRO A 132 40.89 -2.37 29.50
N ARG A 133 41.40 -2.09 28.30
CA ARG A 133 41.09 -0.93 27.45
C ARG A 133 40.77 -1.43 26.03
N PRO A 134 39.57 -1.96 25.81
CA PRO A 134 39.15 -2.33 24.47
C PRO A 134 39.06 -1.07 23.59
N MET A 135 39.69 -1.13 22.42
CA MET A 135 39.70 -0.08 21.41
C MET A 135 38.96 -0.56 20.17
N MET A 136 38.24 0.36 19.53
CA MET A 136 37.50 0.05 18.32
C MET A 136 38.45 -0.05 17.11
N PRO A 137 38.33 -1.10 16.29
CA PRO A 137 39.05 -1.17 15.01
C PRO A 137 38.58 -0.07 14.06
N VAL A 138 39.48 0.39 13.20
CA VAL A 138 39.17 1.25 12.07
C VAL A 138 38.93 0.37 10.85
N PHE A 139 37.72 0.45 10.32
CA PHE A 139 37.32 -0.22 9.11
C PHE A 139 37.08 0.81 8.02
N ILE A 140 37.34 0.41 6.77
CA ILE A 140 37.01 1.19 5.60
C ILE A 140 35.67 0.65 5.10
N TYR A 141 34.63 1.46 5.28
CA TYR A 141 33.26 1.13 4.90
C TYR A 141 32.76 1.94 3.70
N ASP A 142 33.63 2.72 3.05
CA ASP A 142 33.23 3.65 2.01
C ASP A 142 32.60 2.95 0.80
N ASP A 143 32.88 1.66 0.60
CA ASP A 143 32.38 0.84 -0.50
C ASP A 143 31.99 -0.59 -0.04
N VAL A 144 31.16 -0.74 1.00
CA VAL A 144 30.61 -2.08 1.33
C VAL A 144 29.76 -2.57 0.15
N ASP A 145 30.07 -3.75 -0.39
CA ASP A 145 29.33 -4.34 -1.49
C ASP A 145 28.01 -4.94 -1.00
N GLY A 146 26.92 -4.24 -1.28
CA GLY A 146 25.56 -4.68 -0.98
C GLY A 146 24.91 -5.55 -2.07
N SER A 147 25.60 -5.86 -3.17
CA SER A 147 24.98 -6.49 -4.36
C SER A 147 24.33 -7.84 -4.06
N LEU A 148 24.99 -8.70 -3.29
CA LEU A 148 24.46 -10.00 -2.89
C LEU A 148 23.26 -9.86 -1.93
N LEU A 149 23.35 -8.92 -0.98
CA LEU A 149 22.26 -8.61 -0.06
C LEU A 149 21.04 -8.07 -0.81
N ASN A 150 21.24 -7.17 -1.78
CA ASN A 150 20.17 -6.64 -2.60
C ASN A 150 19.48 -7.76 -3.39
N LYS A 151 20.25 -8.69 -3.97
CA LYS A 151 19.68 -9.86 -4.66
C LYS A 151 18.83 -10.72 -3.72
N TRP A 152 19.31 -11.00 -2.50
CA TRP A 152 18.53 -11.78 -1.52
C TRP A 152 17.26 -11.05 -1.08
N VAL A 153 17.33 -9.73 -0.89
CA VAL A 153 16.17 -8.88 -0.58
C VAL A 153 15.17 -8.92 -1.74
N GLU A 154 15.60 -8.80 -2.99
CA GLU A 154 14.71 -8.86 -4.16
C GLU A 154 14.04 -10.22 -4.35
N GLU A 155 14.75 -11.32 -4.07
CA GLU A 155 14.22 -12.69 -4.16
C GLU A 155 13.21 -13.01 -3.05
N ALA A 156 13.44 -12.50 -1.83
CA ALA A 156 12.63 -12.83 -0.66
C ALA A 156 11.52 -11.81 -0.35
N ARG A 157 11.61 -10.57 -0.87
CA ARG A 157 10.65 -9.52 -0.51
C ARG A 157 9.21 -9.92 -0.85
N PRO A 158 8.26 -9.64 0.06
CA PRO A 158 6.85 -9.89 -0.22
C PRO A 158 6.35 -9.03 -1.38
N ALA A 159 5.33 -9.53 -2.09
CA ALA A 159 4.68 -8.77 -3.14
C ALA A 159 4.04 -7.50 -2.58
N VAL A 160 4.22 -6.39 -3.30
CA VAL A 160 3.62 -5.09 -2.95
C VAL A 160 2.11 -5.25 -2.81
N GLN A 161 1.57 -4.73 -1.70
CA GLN A 161 0.16 -4.84 -1.39
C GLN A 161 -0.36 -3.52 -0.81
N PRO A 162 -1.43 -2.93 -1.36
CA PRO A 162 -2.01 -1.71 -0.80
C PRO A 162 -2.67 -1.99 0.55
N ALA A 163 -2.63 -1.01 1.45
CA ALA A 163 -3.43 -1.07 2.67
C ALA A 163 -4.93 -1.16 2.36
N ARG A 164 -5.66 -1.88 3.22
CA ARG A 164 -7.12 -2.01 3.15
C ARG A 164 -7.75 -1.83 4.53
N ALA A 165 -8.99 -1.33 4.56
CA ALA A 165 -9.78 -1.26 5.79
C ALA A 165 -11.24 -1.65 5.52
N GLN A 166 -11.71 -2.69 6.22
CA GLN A 166 -13.00 -3.34 5.99
C GLN A 166 -13.81 -3.40 7.29
N TRP A 167 -15.14 -3.37 7.20
CA TRP A 167 -16.00 -3.59 8.36
C TRP A 167 -16.26 -5.10 8.54
N GLN A 168 -15.74 -5.70 9.60
CA GLN A 168 -15.86 -7.13 9.89
C GLN A 168 -16.13 -7.36 11.38
N GLY A 169 -17.12 -8.18 11.72
CA GLY A 169 -17.38 -8.56 13.11
C GLY A 169 -17.73 -7.39 14.05
N GLY A 170 -18.27 -6.28 13.51
CA GLY A 170 -18.62 -5.09 14.31
C GLY A 170 -17.46 -4.11 14.54
N ALA A 171 -16.31 -4.31 13.91
CA ALA A 171 -15.16 -3.42 13.99
C ALA A 171 -14.52 -3.19 12.61
N VAL A 172 -13.66 -2.16 12.53
CA VAL A 172 -12.79 -1.97 11.37
C VAL A 172 -11.60 -2.93 11.46
N LYS A 173 -11.47 -3.79 10.47
CA LYS A 173 -10.30 -4.65 10.27
C LYS A 173 -9.40 -4.02 9.22
N VAL A 174 -8.15 -3.79 9.61
CA VAL A 174 -7.13 -3.18 8.78
C VAL A 174 -6.14 -4.24 8.28
N THR A 175 -5.79 -4.17 7.00
CA THR A 175 -4.64 -4.83 6.41
C THR A 175 -3.61 -3.77 6.08
N LYS A 176 -2.39 -3.92 6.60
CA LYS A 176 -1.30 -2.96 6.39
C LYS A 176 -0.82 -2.97 4.94
N GLU A 177 -0.26 -1.85 4.53
CA GLU A 177 0.45 -1.74 3.25
C GLU A 177 1.77 -2.53 3.34
N ILE A 178 2.08 -3.28 2.29
CA ILE A 178 3.39 -3.88 2.06
C ILE A 178 4.05 -3.03 0.97
N PRO A 179 5.04 -2.20 1.32
CA PRO A 179 5.74 -1.37 0.34
C PRO A 179 6.72 -2.20 -0.49
N THR A 180 7.37 -1.54 -1.43
CA THR A 180 8.57 -2.12 -2.03
C THR A 180 9.71 -1.95 -1.03
N TRP A 181 10.34 -3.05 -0.64
CA TRP A 181 11.54 -3.00 0.20
C TRP A 181 12.78 -3.00 -0.68
N GLU A 182 13.71 -2.10 -0.35
CA GLU A 182 15.01 -1.95 -0.99
C GLU A 182 16.10 -1.88 0.06
N LEU A 183 17.31 -2.34 -0.29
CA LEU A 183 18.48 -2.20 0.57
C LEU A 183 18.79 -0.71 0.80
N ASP A 184 18.95 -0.31 2.07
CA ASP A 184 19.45 1.01 2.44
C ASP A 184 20.98 0.99 2.44
N GLN A 185 21.56 1.05 1.23
CA GLN A 185 23.00 0.98 1.00
C GLN A 185 23.78 1.99 1.86
N ALA A 186 23.21 3.17 2.12
CA ALA A 186 23.86 4.23 2.90
C ALA A 186 24.05 3.87 4.38
N LYS A 187 23.27 2.92 4.91
CA LYS A 187 23.36 2.48 6.31
C LYS A 187 24.07 1.14 6.47
N LEU A 188 24.46 0.49 5.38
CA LEU A 188 25.05 -0.85 5.42
C LEU A 188 26.41 -0.86 6.17
N SER A 189 27.17 0.21 6.02
CA SER A 189 28.43 0.45 6.74
C SER A 189 28.24 0.44 8.27
N GLU A 190 27.20 1.13 8.76
CA GLU A 190 26.85 1.17 10.19
C GLU A 190 26.39 -0.21 10.69
N ALA A 191 25.60 -0.92 9.89
CA ALA A 191 25.14 -2.27 10.21
C ALA A 191 26.30 -3.25 10.39
N TRP A 192 27.29 -3.23 9.47
CA TRP A 192 28.49 -4.05 9.59
C TRP A 192 29.34 -3.66 10.81
N ALA A 193 29.49 -2.36 11.09
CA ALA A 193 30.20 -1.91 12.29
C ALA A 193 29.59 -2.45 13.57
N LYS A 194 28.26 -2.41 13.68
CA LYS A 194 27.52 -2.97 14.82
C LYS A 194 27.68 -4.49 14.91
N ALA A 195 27.54 -5.22 13.79
CA ALA A 195 27.67 -6.66 13.75
C ALA A 195 29.08 -7.12 14.20
N LEU A 196 30.13 -6.49 13.67
CA LEU A 196 31.53 -6.78 14.00
C LEU A 196 31.86 -6.43 15.46
N ALA A 197 31.35 -5.31 15.97
CA ALA A 197 31.59 -4.89 17.36
C ALA A 197 30.97 -5.83 18.40
N THR A 198 29.80 -6.39 18.07
CA THR A 198 29.04 -7.26 18.98
C THR A 198 29.28 -8.75 18.74
N ASN A 199 29.99 -9.10 17.65
CA ASN A 199 30.03 -10.45 17.10
C ASN A 199 28.63 -11.04 16.92
N GLY A 200 27.67 -10.18 16.57
CA GLY A 200 26.24 -10.47 16.45
C GLY A 200 25.83 -10.80 15.02
N ALA A 201 24.52 -10.94 14.79
CA ALA A 201 23.99 -11.05 13.42
C ALA A 201 24.12 -9.72 12.66
N LEU A 202 24.22 -9.80 11.33
CA LEU A 202 24.10 -8.64 10.45
C LEU A 202 22.62 -8.30 10.27
N GLU A 203 22.18 -7.23 10.92
CA GLU A 203 20.88 -6.60 10.69
C GLU A 203 20.95 -5.73 9.43
N VAL A 204 20.40 -6.22 8.32
CA VAL A 204 20.50 -5.52 7.04
C VAL A 204 19.48 -4.39 6.98
N PRO A 205 19.90 -3.12 6.80
CA PRO A 205 19.00 -1.99 6.83
C PRO A 205 18.22 -1.91 5.51
N LEU A 206 16.90 -1.82 5.60
CA LEU A 206 16.02 -1.62 4.45
C LEU A 206 15.34 -0.26 4.49
N LYS A 207 14.96 0.22 3.30
CA LYS A 207 14.08 1.37 3.11
C LYS A 207 12.79 0.94 2.43
N ALA A 208 11.68 1.47 2.93
CA ALA A 208 10.36 1.30 2.32
C ALA A 208 10.14 2.35 1.24
N GLU A 209 9.88 1.91 0.01
CA GLU A 209 9.54 2.76 -1.13
C GLU A 209 8.06 2.60 -1.51
N GLY A 210 7.44 3.73 -1.87
CA GLY A 210 6.07 3.74 -2.37
C GLY A 210 4.98 3.53 -1.32
N LEU A 211 5.27 3.73 -0.02
CA LEU A 211 4.24 3.77 1.01
C LEU A 211 3.24 4.88 0.72
N LYS A 212 2.00 4.50 0.42
CA LYS A 212 0.90 5.44 0.23
C LYS A 212 0.40 5.97 1.57
N ILE A 213 0.21 5.11 2.56
CA ILE A 213 -0.39 5.47 3.85
C ILE A 213 0.50 5.04 5.01
N ARG A 214 0.74 5.96 5.95
CA ARG A 214 1.51 5.66 7.15
C ARG A 214 0.64 4.93 8.21
N PRO A 215 1.21 4.06 9.05
CA PRO A 215 0.44 3.29 10.04
C PRO A 215 -0.44 4.13 10.97
N GLU A 216 0.00 5.32 11.37
CA GLU A 216 -0.76 6.22 12.23
C GLU A 216 -1.98 6.80 11.53
N GLN A 217 -1.90 7.09 10.23
CA GLN A 217 -3.06 7.55 9.45
C GLN A 217 -4.10 6.43 9.33
N LEU A 218 -3.64 5.20 9.13
CA LEU A 218 -4.49 4.02 9.01
C LEU A 218 -5.33 3.79 10.29
N SER A 219 -4.76 4.11 11.46
CA SER A 219 -5.47 4.03 12.75
C SER A 219 -6.62 5.03 12.89
N ALA A 220 -6.70 6.06 12.04
CA ALA A 220 -7.80 7.02 12.03
C ALA A 220 -9.10 6.42 11.47
N ILE A 221 -9.07 5.30 10.74
CA ILE A 221 -10.26 4.64 10.21
C ILE A 221 -10.85 3.71 11.28
N LYS A 222 -11.83 4.21 12.04
CA LYS A 222 -12.30 3.57 13.30
C LYS A 222 -13.75 3.13 13.27
N THR A 223 -14.61 3.82 12.52
CA THR A 223 -16.06 3.64 12.60
C THR A 223 -16.76 3.84 11.27
N ILE A 224 -18.06 3.52 11.23
CA ILE A 224 -18.94 3.78 10.09
C ILE A 224 -19.34 5.26 10.08
N VAL A 225 -18.95 5.95 9.02
CA VAL A 225 -19.33 7.33 8.72
C VAL A 225 -20.75 7.37 8.16
N SER A 226 -21.02 6.53 7.17
CA SER A 226 -22.32 6.38 6.52
C SER A 226 -22.47 4.99 5.91
N GLU A 227 -23.70 4.55 5.70
CA GLU A 227 -23.97 3.30 4.98
C GLU A 227 -25.25 3.37 4.16
N PHE A 228 -25.31 2.57 3.10
CA PHE A 228 -26.52 2.40 2.29
C PHE A 228 -26.60 0.97 1.75
N GLU A 229 -27.81 0.45 1.63
CA GLU A 229 -28.06 -0.87 1.06
C GLU A 229 -29.10 -0.85 -0.06
N THR A 230 -28.98 -1.81 -0.96
CA THR A 230 -29.99 -2.11 -1.98
C THR A 230 -30.26 -3.61 -2.01
N ARG A 231 -31.44 -3.99 -2.52
CA ARG A 231 -31.84 -5.39 -2.66
C ARG A 231 -31.85 -5.83 -4.11
N PHE A 232 -31.65 -7.12 -4.34
CA PHE A 232 -31.75 -7.73 -5.67
C PHE A 232 -32.25 -9.18 -5.59
N SER A 233 -32.69 -9.73 -6.73
CA SER A 233 -33.08 -11.14 -6.81
C SER A 233 -31.84 -12.05 -6.76
N ALA A 234 -31.75 -12.86 -5.71
CA ALA A 234 -30.67 -13.84 -5.55
C ALA A 234 -30.73 -14.96 -6.61
N GLY A 235 -31.92 -15.23 -7.18
CA GLY A 235 -32.13 -16.26 -8.20
C GLY A 235 -31.47 -15.96 -9.56
N GLN A 236 -31.08 -14.71 -9.81
CA GLN A 236 -30.32 -14.34 -11.01
C GLN A 236 -28.82 -14.61 -10.79
N VAL A 237 -28.41 -15.88 -10.87
CA VAL A 237 -27.08 -16.35 -10.47
C VAL A 237 -25.94 -15.56 -11.11
N ALA A 238 -25.96 -15.37 -12.44
CA ALA A 238 -24.89 -14.64 -13.15
C ALA A 238 -24.78 -13.17 -12.69
N ARG A 239 -25.92 -12.50 -12.53
CA ARG A 239 -26.02 -11.12 -12.03
C ARG A 239 -25.50 -11.02 -10.59
N SER A 240 -25.89 -11.95 -9.73
CA SER A 240 -25.42 -12.05 -8.34
C SER A 240 -23.90 -12.21 -8.26
N LYS A 241 -23.31 -13.06 -9.11
CA LYS A 241 -21.85 -13.23 -9.22
C LYS A 241 -21.15 -11.94 -9.64
N ASN A 242 -21.69 -11.21 -10.63
CA ASN A 242 -21.14 -9.92 -11.05
C ASN A 242 -21.15 -8.86 -9.93
N ILE A 243 -22.27 -8.75 -9.21
CA ILE A 243 -22.41 -7.84 -8.08
C ILE A 243 -21.40 -8.18 -6.98
N LYS A 244 -21.30 -9.46 -6.62
CA LYS A 244 -20.31 -9.94 -5.64
C LYS A 244 -18.88 -9.59 -6.08
N ARG A 245 -18.52 -9.90 -7.32
CA ARG A 245 -17.17 -9.66 -7.85
C ARG A 245 -16.79 -8.18 -7.83
N ALA A 246 -17.70 -7.29 -8.24
CA ALA A 246 -17.45 -5.86 -8.19
C ALA A 246 -17.37 -5.33 -6.74
N ALA A 247 -18.19 -5.84 -5.84
CA ALA A 247 -18.11 -5.50 -4.42
C ALA A 247 -16.73 -5.90 -3.82
N GLU A 248 -16.22 -7.10 -4.12
CA GLU A 248 -14.90 -7.57 -3.67
C GLU A 248 -13.73 -6.72 -4.18
N LEU A 249 -13.84 -6.21 -5.42
CA LEU A 249 -12.82 -5.32 -6.00
C LEU A 249 -12.80 -3.95 -5.31
N ILE A 250 -13.95 -3.46 -4.84
CA ILE A 250 -14.09 -2.17 -4.18
C ILE A 250 -13.80 -2.28 -2.68
N ASP A 251 -14.15 -3.39 -2.04
CA ASP A 251 -14.07 -3.57 -0.60
C ASP A 251 -12.66 -3.40 -0.05
N GLY A 252 -12.54 -2.53 0.94
CA GLY A 252 -11.30 -2.18 1.59
C GLY A 252 -10.54 -1.02 0.95
N THR A 253 -11.04 -0.42 -0.14
CA THR A 253 -10.32 0.69 -0.81
C THR A 253 -10.15 1.88 0.11
N ILE A 254 -8.90 2.29 0.37
CA ILE A 254 -8.57 3.47 1.17
C ILE A 254 -8.34 4.69 0.28
N LEU A 255 -8.87 5.83 0.72
CA LEU A 255 -8.72 7.15 0.12
C LEU A 255 -8.13 8.11 1.14
N LEU A 256 -6.95 8.65 0.87
CA LEU A 256 -6.36 9.74 1.64
C LEU A 256 -7.12 11.06 1.37
N PRO A 257 -6.98 12.07 2.25
CA PRO A 257 -7.47 13.42 2.00
C PRO A 257 -7.10 13.92 0.60
N GLY A 258 -8.09 14.40 -0.15
CA GLY A 258 -7.94 14.91 -1.52
C GLY A 258 -7.97 13.85 -2.62
N GLU A 259 -7.91 12.56 -2.29
CA GLU A 259 -7.93 11.51 -3.32
C GLU A 259 -9.32 11.26 -3.90
N VAL A 260 -9.34 10.93 -5.19
CA VAL A 260 -10.55 10.60 -5.93
C VAL A 260 -10.71 9.09 -6.03
N PHE A 261 -11.85 8.58 -5.58
CA PHE A 261 -12.33 7.26 -5.96
C PHE A 261 -12.85 7.31 -7.39
N ASP A 262 -12.39 6.36 -8.20
CA ASP A 262 -12.76 6.23 -9.61
C ASP A 262 -13.27 4.80 -9.81
N PHE A 263 -14.59 4.66 -10.01
CA PHE A 263 -15.25 3.36 -10.00
C PHE A 263 -14.71 2.46 -11.11
N ASN A 264 -14.58 2.99 -12.32
CA ASN A 264 -14.05 2.22 -13.44
C ASN A 264 -12.59 1.85 -13.21
N ARG A 265 -11.72 2.71 -12.66
CA ARG A 265 -10.34 2.36 -12.33
C ARG A 265 -10.25 1.21 -11.32
N VAL A 266 -11.11 1.21 -10.30
CA VAL A 266 -11.11 0.19 -9.25
C VAL A 266 -11.69 -1.14 -9.75
N VAL A 267 -12.82 -1.11 -10.46
CA VAL A 267 -13.49 -2.33 -10.93
C VAL A 267 -12.85 -2.88 -12.22
N GLY A 268 -12.37 -2.00 -13.09
CA GLY A 268 -11.78 -2.31 -14.39
C GLY A 268 -12.81 -2.74 -15.44
N GLN A 269 -12.33 -3.20 -16.60
CA GLN A 269 -13.18 -3.78 -17.63
C GLN A 269 -13.87 -5.05 -17.11
N ARG A 270 -15.16 -5.22 -17.45
CA ARG A 270 -15.95 -6.40 -17.05
C ARG A 270 -15.76 -7.49 -18.10
N THR A 271 -14.87 -8.44 -17.84
CA THR A 271 -14.57 -9.56 -18.76
C THR A 271 -14.64 -10.91 -18.05
N ALA A 272 -14.79 -11.99 -18.82
CA ALA A 272 -14.75 -13.36 -18.30
C ALA A 272 -13.45 -13.66 -17.53
N ALA A 273 -12.30 -13.26 -18.07
CA ALA A 273 -10.99 -13.44 -17.44
C ALA A 273 -10.87 -12.73 -16.07
N ARG A 274 -11.64 -11.66 -15.85
CA ARG A 274 -11.69 -10.94 -14.57
C ARG A 274 -12.79 -11.44 -13.63
N GLY A 275 -13.48 -12.52 -14.00
CA GLY A 275 -14.51 -13.19 -13.21
C GLY A 275 -15.93 -12.63 -13.41
N PHE A 276 -16.18 -11.88 -14.48
CA PHE A 276 -17.53 -11.40 -14.81
C PHE A 276 -18.26 -12.36 -15.76
N HIS A 277 -19.58 -12.41 -15.62
CA HIS A 277 -20.49 -13.25 -16.38
C HIS A 277 -21.43 -12.38 -17.23
N VAL A 278 -21.89 -12.94 -18.35
CA VAL A 278 -22.97 -12.35 -19.15
C VAL A 278 -24.25 -12.38 -18.33
N ALA A 279 -24.90 -11.23 -18.19
CA ALA A 279 -26.18 -11.08 -17.53
C ALA A 279 -26.95 -9.91 -18.16
N GLY A 280 -28.24 -9.79 -17.87
CA GLY A 280 -29.05 -8.70 -18.40
C GLY A 280 -28.47 -7.32 -18.07
N VAL A 281 -28.31 -6.50 -19.10
CA VAL A 281 -27.89 -5.08 -19.06
C VAL A 281 -28.96 -4.21 -19.74
N TYR A 282 -28.88 -2.90 -19.53
CA TYR A 282 -29.69 -1.93 -20.27
C TYR A 282 -28.78 -1.15 -21.20
N VAL A 283 -28.97 -1.27 -22.51
CA VAL A 283 -28.19 -0.55 -23.54
C VAL A 283 -29.16 0.26 -24.39
N SER A 284 -28.94 1.57 -24.47
CA SER A 284 -29.72 2.48 -25.32
C SER A 284 -31.25 2.37 -25.16
N GLY A 285 -31.73 2.17 -23.92
CA GLY A 285 -33.16 2.08 -23.61
C GLY A 285 -33.80 0.70 -23.87
N ARG A 286 -33.00 -0.33 -24.19
CA ARG A 286 -33.48 -1.71 -24.38
C ARG A 286 -32.81 -2.67 -23.39
N HIS A 287 -33.50 -3.77 -23.09
CA HIS A 287 -32.91 -4.92 -22.41
C HIS A 287 -31.96 -5.66 -23.38
N ASP A 288 -30.72 -5.86 -22.94
CA ASP A 288 -29.69 -6.59 -23.69
C ASP A 288 -28.92 -7.51 -22.73
N PHE A 289 -27.96 -8.28 -23.23
CA PHE A 289 -27.08 -9.13 -22.43
C PHE A 289 -25.63 -8.77 -22.70
N ASP A 290 -24.90 -8.42 -21.63
CA ASP A 290 -23.47 -8.13 -21.71
C ASP A 290 -22.80 -8.56 -20.41
N PHE A 291 -21.47 -8.62 -20.42
CA PHE A 291 -20.69 -8.86 -19.23
C PHE A 291 -20.91 -7.75 -18.20
N GLY A 292 -21.16 -8.14 -16.95
CA GLY A 292 -21.39 -7.17 -15.88
C GLY A 292 -22.82 -6.68 -15.74
N GLY A 293 -23.83 -7.45 -16.16
CA GLY A 293 -25.21 -7.23 -15.71
C GLY A 293 -25.27 -7.15 -14.18
N GLY A 294 -25.84 -6.06 -13.65
CA GLY A 294 -25.93 -5.75 -12.21
C GLY A 294 -24.93 -4.71 -11.69
N ILE A 295 -23.93 -4.31 -12.49
CA ILE A 295 -22.86 -3.41 -12.04
C ILE A 295 -23.35 -1.99 -11.71
N CYS A 296 -24.32 -1.47 -12.45
CA CYS A 296 -24.87 -0.14 -12.12
C CYS A 296 -25.61 -0.12 -10.77
N GLN A 297 -26.08 -1.27 -10.28
CA GLN A 297 -26.60 -1.35 -8.93
C GLN A 297 -25.47 -1.14 -7.91
N VAL A 298 -24.28 -1.69 -8.15
CA VAL A 298 -23.10 -1.52 -7.29
C VAL A 298 -22.69 -0.05 -7.19
N SER A 299 -22.54 0.64 -8.32
CA SER A 299 -22.23 2.08 -8.34
C SER A 299 -23.33 2.91 -7.69
N THR A 300 -24.61 2.57 -7.91
CA THR A 300 -25.74 3.25 -7.29
C THR A 300 -25.76 3.07 -5.77
N THR A 301 -25.52 1.86 -5.26
CA THR A 301 -25.46 1.62 -3.81
C THR A 301 -24.33 2.42 -3.18
N LEU A 302 -23.14 2.40 -3.80
CA LEU A 302 -21.99 3.18 -3.33
C LEU A 302 -22.27 4.68 -3.37
N TYR A 303 -22.83 5.20 -4.47
CA TYR A 303 -23.20 6.62 -4.61
C TYR A 303 -24.09 7.10 -3.47
N ASN A 304 -25.05 6.29 -3.04
CA ASN A 304 -25.93 6.67 -1.95
C ASN A 304 -25.24 6.63 -0.57
N ALA A 305 -24.32 5.70 -0.34
CA ALA A 305 -23.48 5.73 0.87
C ALA A 305 -22.60 6.99 0.89
N VAL A 306 -22.03 7.38 -0.25
CA VAL A 306 -21.25 8.61 -0.45
C VAL A 306 -22.10 9.86 -0.18
N LEU A 307 -23.33 9.92 -0.72
CA LEU A 307 -24.23 11.04 -0.47
C LEU A 307 -24.57 11.20 1.01
N LEU A 308 -24.85 10.09 1.70
CA LEU A 308 -25.14 10.06 3.14
C LEU A 308 -23.92 10.40 4.00
N GLY A 309 -22.72 10.14 3.48
CA GLY A 309 -21.45 10.54 4.10
C GLY A 309 -21.02 11.96 3.75
N GLU A 310 -21.92 12.78 3.22
CA GLU A 310 -21.69 14.18 2.85
C GLU A 310 -20.54 14.46 1.86
N LEU A 311 -19.95 13.41 1.27
CA LEU A 311 -18.76 13.52 0.43
C LEU A 311 -19.05 14.22 -0.90
N LYS A 312 -18.01 14.84 -1.45
CA LYS A 312 -18.06 15.50 -2.76
C LYS A 312 -18.10 14.48 -3.91
N VAL A 313 -19.15 14.56 -4.72
CA VAL A 313 -19.30 13.79 -5.96
C VAL A 313 -18.70 14.57 -7.13
N ASN A 314 -17.74 13.99 -7.84
CA ASN A 314 -17.06 14.62 -8.97
C ASN A 314 -17.73 14.31 -10.30
N ALA A 315 -18.23 13.09 -10.46
CA ALA A 315 -18.87 12.63 -11.69
C ALA A 315 -19.97 11.63 -11.36
N ARG A 316 -21.17 11.88 -11.90
CA ARG A 316 -22.33 10.99 -11.79
C ARG A 316 -23.22 11.18 -13.00
N ASN A 317 -23.74 10.08 -13.52
CA ASN A 317 -24.72 10.08 -14.60
C ASN A 317 -25.96 9.27 -14.19
N PRO A 318 -27.19 9.71 -14.52
CA PRO A 318 -28.37 8.89 -14.36
C PRO A 318 -28.40 7.77 -15.41
N HIS A 319 -29.19 6.74 -15.15
CA HIS A 319 -29.60 5.77 -16.16
C HIS A 319 -30.53 6.42 -17.20
N SER A 320 -30.60 5.83 -18.38
CA SER A 320 -31.58 6.21 -19.40
C SER A 320 -33.03 5.88 -19.00
N LEU A 321 -33.21 4.91 -18.10
CA LEU A 321 -34.49 4.46 -17.56
C LEU A 321 -34.44 4.45 -16.02
N PRO A 322 -35.55 4.77 -15.33
CA PRO A 322 -35.61 4.63 -13.88
C PRO A 322 -35.29 3.20 -13.42
N VAL A 323 -34.51 3.08 -12.36
CA VAL A 323 -34.19 1.79 -11.74
C VAL A 323 -35.06 1.56 -10.50
N PRO A 324 -35.48 0.31 -10.21
CA PRO A 324 -36.48 0.05 -9.18
C PRO A 324 -35.91 0.04 -7.75
N TYR A 325 -34.59 0.03 -7.58
CA TYR A 325 -33.93 -0.17 -6.29
C TYR A 325 -33.53 1.13 -5.57
N VAL A 326 -33.77 2.31 -6.16
CA VAL A 326 -33.59 3.63 -5.53
C VAL A 326 -34.63 4.63 -6.04
N PRO A 327 -34.96 5.70 -5.28
CA PRO A 327 -35.78 6.80 -5.78
C PRO A 327 -35.18 7.52 -7.00
N LEU A 328 -36.01 8.23 -7.75
CA LEU A 328 -35.56 9.06 -8.87
C LEU A 328 -34.54 10.11 -8.40
N GLY A 329 -33.51 10.31 -9.23
CA GLY A 329 -32.38 11.20 -9.00
C GLY A 329 -31.26 10.61 -8.14
N ARG A 330 -31.44 9.41 -7.60
CA ARG A 330 -30.49 8.76 -6.67
C ARG A 330 -29.71 7.59 -7.25
N ASP A 331 -29.82 7.35 -8.55
CA ASP A 331 -29.09 6.30 -9.26
C ASP A 331 -27.73 6.81 -9.78
N ALA A 332 -26.78 5.93 -10.04
CA ALA A 332 -25.51 6.28 -10.69
C ALA A 332 -25.15 5.17 -11.70
N ALA A 333 -25.26 5.49 -12.99
CA ALA A 333 -24.95 4.59 -14.09
C ALA A 333 -23.44 4.60 -14.40
N VAL A 334 -22.90 3.43 -14.71
CA VAL A 334 -21.50 3.23 -15.12
C VAL A 334 -21.43 2.26 -16.29
N SER A 335 -20.47 2.47 -17.18
CA SER A 335 -20.17 1.62 -18.33
C SER A 335 -18.72 1.86 -18.74
N TRP A 336 -17.93 0.79 -18.74
CA TRP A 336 -16.50 0.89 -19.03
C TRP A 336 -16.25 1.22 -20.52
N PRO A 337 -15.29 2.09 -20.86
CA PRO A 337 -14.48 2.92 -19.96
C PRO A 337 -15.11 4.31 -19.68
N ASN A 338 -16.14 4.71 -20.43
CA ASN A 338 -16.52 6.11 -20.59
C ASN A 338 -17.50 6.64 -19.53
N LEU A 339 -18.50 5.85 -19.15
CA LEU A 339 -19.52 6.27 -18.19
C LEU A 339 -19.08 5.84 -16.79
N ASP A 340 -18.92 6.79 -15.89
CA ASP A 340 -18.25 6.53 -14.62
C ASP A 340 -18.88 7.26 -13.44
N PHE A 341 -18.55 6.79 -12.24
CA PHE A 341 -18.90 7.38 -10.96
C PHE A 341 -17.62 7.70 -10.18
N LYS A 342 -17.46 8.97 -9.81
CA LYS A 342 -16.28 9.46 -9.08
C LYS A 342 -16.67 10.34 -7.90
N PHE A 343 -15.98 10.18 -6.78
CA PHE A 343 -16.12 11.04 -5.60
C PHE A 343 -14.76 11.28 -4.94
N THR A 344 -14.61 12.38 -4.21
CA THR A 344 -13.37 12.76 -3.53
C THR A 344 -13.51 12.50 -2.04
N ASN A 345 -12.46 12.03 -1.39
CA ASN A 345 -12.33 12.22 0.05
C ASN A 345 -11.98 13.68 0.32
N ASP A 346 -12.98 14.54 0.46
CA ASP A 346 -12.82 15.96 0.78
C ASP A 346 -12.70 16.23 2.29
N THR A 347 -12.47 15.19 3.10
CA THR A 347 -12.25 15.30 4.55
C THR A 347 -10.76 15.45 4.88
N LYS A 348 -10.44 15.71 6.16
CA LYS A 348 -9.05 15.85 6.65
C LYS A 348 -8.42 14.52 7.08
N SER A 349 -9.19 13.44 7.09
CA SER A 349 -8.78 12.12 7.60
C SER A 349 -8.96 11.07 6.50
N PRO A 350 -8.20 9.96 6.52
CA PRO A 350 -8.40 8.90 5.55
C PRO A 350 -9.77 8.24 5.70
N LEU A 351 -10.33 7.81 4.58
CA LEU A 351 -11.58 7.07 4.51
C LEU A 351 -11.33 5.71 3.87
N ALA A 352 -12.22 4.75 4.13
CA ALA A 352 -12.27 3.51 3.39
C ALA A 352 -13.66 3.17 2.90
N VAL A 353 -13.74 2.55 1.73
CA VAL A 353 -14.98 1.99 1.19
C VAL A 353 -15.05 0.53 1.57
N SER A 354 -16.01 0.16 2.41
CA SER A 354 -16.28 -1.24 2.72
C SER A 354 -17.57 -1.71 2.06
N ALA A 355 -17.51 -2.89 1.45
CA ALA A 355 -18.63 -3.54 0.79
C ALA A 355 -19.02 -4.81 1.55
N GLU A 356 -20.31 -5.02 1.72
CA GLU A 356 -20.87 -6.26 2.25
C GLU A 356 -21.85 -6.82 1.22
N TYR A 357 -21.52 -8.02 0.73
CA TYR A 357 -22.38 -8.79 -0.16
C TYR A 357 -23.01 -9.95 0.61
N ARG A 358 -24.33 -10.05 0.54
CA ARG A 358 -25.09 -11.26 0.88
C ARG A 358 -26.03 -11.59 -0.26
N PRO A 359 -26.41 -12.87 -0.48
CA PRO A 359 -27.42 -13.20 -1.48
C PRO A 359 -28.66 -12.32 -1.34
N GLY A 360 -28.92 -11.49 -2.36
CA GLY A 360 -30.05 -10.56 -2.43
C GLY A 360 -29.88 -9.20 -1.75
N VAL A 361 -28.75 -8.93 -1.09
CA VAL A 361 -28.46 -7.64 -0.44
C VAL A 361 -27.04 -7.18 -0.75
N LEU A 362 -26.90 -5.94 -1.19
CA LEU A 362 -25.61 -5.26 -1.33
C LEU A 362 -25.62 -4.03 -0.42
N LYS A 363 -24.62 -3.91 0.43
CA LYS A 363 -24.42 -2.77 1.31
C LYS A 363 -23.03 -2.18 1.11
N PHE A 364 -22.95 -0.85 1.08
CA PHE A 364 -21.69 -0.12 1.18
C PHE A 364 -21.66 0.70 2.46
N ARG A 365 -20.47 0.82 3.03
CA ARG A 365 -20.14 1.68 4.17
C ARG A 365 -18.97 2.57 3.80
N ILE A 366 -19.07 3.84 4.16
CA ILE A 366 -17.90 4.71 4.24
C ILE A 366 -17.38 4.60 5.67
N LEU A 367 -16.13 4.20 5.83
CA LEU A 367 -15.44 4.10 7.10
C LEU A 367 -14.51 5.30 7.27
N GLY A 368 -14.33 5.76 8.51
CA GLY A 368 -13.53 6.94 8.82
C GLY A 368 -13.38 7.16 10.32
N GLU A 369 -12.99 8.38 10.69
CA GLU A 369 -12.62 8.74 12.07
C GLU A 369 -13.81 8.83 13.02
N ALA A 370 -14.91 9.44 12.57
CA ALA A 370 -16.10 9.64 13.37
C ALA A 370 -17.36 9.52 12.52
N LYS A 371 -18.47 9.18 13.16
CA LYS A 371 -19.79 9.19 12.52
C LYS A 371 -20.14 10.63 12.11
N HIS A 372 -20.76 10.81 10.93
CA HIS A 372 -21.28 12.14 10.57
C HIS A 372 -22.31 12.60 11.61
N PRO A 373 -22.19 13.83 12.15
CA PRO A 373 -23.13 14.33 13.16
C PRO A 373 -24.48 14.72 12.56
N HIS A 374 -24.55 14.93 11.25
CA HIS A 374 -25.75 15.44 10.59
C HIS A 374 -26.68 14.33 10.11
N LYS A 375 -27.97 14.66 10.09
CA LYS A 375 -28.99 13.88 9.41
C LYS A 375 -29.05 14.32 7.94
N VAL A 376 -29.02 13.37 7.02
CA VAL A 376 -29.13 13.62 5.58
C VAL A 376 -30.51 13.17 5.07
N GLU A 377 -31.22 14.08 4.43
CA GLU A 377 -32.52 13.86 3.79
C GLU A 377 -32.44 14.24 2.31
N PHE A 378 -33.43 13.79 1.52
CA PHE A 378 -33.48 14.07 0.08
C PHE A 378 -34.84 14.65 -0.30
N ASP A 379 -34.81 15.70 -1.12
CA ASP A 379 -35.97 16.32 -1.74
C ASP A 379 -35.83 16.19 -3.27
N THR A 380 -36.70 15.39 -3.90
CA THR A 380 -36.70 15.21 -5.36
C THR A 380 -37.92 15.89 -5.95
N LYS A 381 -37.67 16.96 -6.70
CA LYS A 381 -38.71 17.68 -7.45
C LYS A 381 -38.93 17.04 -8.81
N PHE A 382 -40.17 16.66 -9.09
CA PHE A 382 -40.57 16.20 -10.42
C PHE A 382 -40.71 17.38 -11.38
N LEU A 383 -40.04 17.32 -12.53
CA LEU A 383 -40.00 18.42 -13.50
C LEU A 383 -40.80 18.11 -14.77
N GLY A 384 -41.18 16.85 -15.00
CA GLY A 384 -42.03 16.47 -16.13
C GLY A 384 -41.79 15.04 -16.63
N SER A 385 -42.67 14.63 -17.55
CA SER A 385 -42.60 13.35 -18.27
C SER A 385 -43.06 13.52 -19.71
N TRP A 386 -42.64 12.60 -20.59
CA TRP A 386 -43.06 12.54 -21.98
C TRP A 386 -43.26 11.11 -22.44
N ASP A 387 -44.09 10.95 -23.48
CA ASP A 387 -44.27 9.68 -24.19
C ASP A 387 -43.20 9.51 -25.27
N ASN A 388 -42.80 8.26 -25.53
CA ASN A 388 -41.79 7.93 -26.56
C ASN A 388 -42.40 7.30 -27.81
N GLY A 389 -43.72 7.21 -27.91
CA GLY A 389 -44.44 6.65 -29.04
C GLY A 389 -44.26 5.14 -29.21
N THR A 390 -44.78 4.63 -30.33
CA THR A 390 -44.65 3.22 -30.72
C THR A 390 -43.81 3.11 -31.98
N LYS A 391 -42.81 2.22 -31.97
CA LYS A 391 -42.01 1.82 -33.11
C LYS A 391 -42.46 0.43 -33.57
N TYR A 392 -42.61 0.26 -34.88
CA TYR A 392 -42.91 -1.04 -35.48
C TYR A 392 -41.65 -1.69 -36.03
N GLU A 393 -41.52 -3.00 -35.78
CA GLU A 393 -40.47 -3.84 -36.34
C GLU A 393 -41.09 -4.94 -37.20
N THR A 394 -40.39 -5.35 -38.26
CA THR A 394 -40.90 -6.37 -39.19
C THR A 394 -40.56 -7.76 -38.66
N ASP A 395 -41.57 -8.60 -38.49
CA ASP A 395 -41.42 -10.02 -38.18
C ASP A 395 -42.20 -10.86 -39.19
N PRO A 396 -41.52 -11.47 -40.19
CA PRO A 396 -42.17 -12.28 -41.22
C PRO A 396 -42.88 -13.54 -40.69
N SER A 397 -42.60 -13.97 -39.45
CA SER A 397 -43.25 -15.14 -38.86
C SER A 397 -44.68 -14.89 -38.38
N LEU A 398 -45.08 -13.62 -38.25
CA LEU A 398 -46.41 -13.25 -37.80
C LEU A 398 -47.43 -13.34 -38.94
N GLY A 399 -48.62 -13.84 -38.61
CA GLY A 399 -49.77 -13.88 -39.52
C GLY A 399 -50.37 -12.49 -39.76
N TYR A 400 -51.30 -12.40 -40.72
CA TYR A 400 -51.97 -11.14 -41.05
C TYR A 400 -52.75 -10.59 -39.85
N GLY A 401 -52.56 -9.31 -39.56
CA GLY A 401 -53.20 -8.62 -38.44
C GLY A 401 -52.68 -9.01 -37.06
N VAL A 402 -51.67 -9.89 -36.97
CA VAL A 402 -51.06 -10.30 -35.70
C VAL A 402 -49.94 -9.32 -35.35
N GLU A 403 -50.08 -8.68 -34.19
CA GLU A 403 -49.04 -7.86 -33.58
C GLU A 403 -48.50 -8.53 -32.32
N ARG A 404 -47.18 -8.46 -32.10
CA ARG A 404 -46.53 -8.93 -30.87
C ARG A 404 -45.75 -7.78 -30.24
N VAL A 405 -46.06 -7.45 -28.98
CA VAL A 405 -45.26 -6.47 -28.23
C VAL A 405 -43.90 -7.07 -27.92
N VAL A 406 -42.86 -6.48 -28.48
CA VAL A 406 -41.45 -6.89 -28.27
C VAL A 406 -40.91 -6.20 -27.02
N ASP A 407 -41.18 -4.90 -26.88
CA ASP A 407 -40.79 -4.10 -25.72
C ASP A 407 -41.95 -3.15 -25.37
N ARG A 408 -42.25 -3.02 -24.07
CA ARG A 408 -43.28 -2.09 -23.60
C ARG A 408 -42.78 -0.65 -23.61
N GLY A 409 -41.48 -0.43 -23.71
CA GLY A 409 -40.87 0.89 -23.58
C GLY A 409 -41.08 1.48 -22.19
N GLY A 410 -40.85 2.78 -22.08
CA GLY A 410 -41.07 3.53 -20.86
C GLY A 410 -41.20 5.02 -21.11
N ALA A 411 -42.06 5.68 -20.35
CA ALA A 411 -42.17 7.13 -20.37
C ALA A 411 -40.85 7.77 -19.93
N GLY A 412 -40.47 8.84 -20.61
CA GLY A 412 -39.37 9.68 -20.15
C GLY A 412 -39.77 10.48 -18.91
N ARG A 413 -38.79 10.78 -18.05
CA ARG A 413 -38.99 11.50 -16.78
C ARG A 413 -37.83 12.45 -16.54
N ARG A 414 -38.11 13.63 -15.98
CA ARG A 414 -37.10 14.59 -15.53
C ARG A 414 -37.34 14.95 -14.07
N VAL A 415 -36.29 14.92 -13.27
CA VAL A 415 -36.34 15.31 -11.84
C VAL A 415 -35.12 16.13 -11.48
N ARG A 416 -35.22 16.94 -10.42
CA ARG A 416 -34.09 17.62 -9.77
C ARG A 416 -34.04 17.23 -8.31
N THR A 417 -32.89 16.77 -7.83
CA THR A 417 -32.75 16.25 -6.48
C THR A 417 -31.85 17.13 -5.65
N TYR A 418 -32.24 17.34 -4.40
CA TYR A 418 -31.48 18.09 -3.41
C TYR A 418 -31.13 17.19 -2.23
N ARG A 419 -29.90 17.31 -1.73
CA ARG A 419 -29.46 16.72 -0.47
C ARG A 419 -29.60 17.77 0.63
N ILE A 420 -30.44 17.50 1.62
CA ILE A 420 -30.70 18.39 2.75
C ILE A 420 -29.94 17.84 3.95
N ILE A 421 -29.04 18.64 4.51
CA ILE A 421 -28.20 18.28 5.64
C ILE A 421 -28.71 19.06 6.85
N LYS A 422 -29.01 18.34 7.92
CA LYS A 422 -29.60 18.87 9.14
C LYS A 422 -28.74 18.58 10.36
N ASN A 423 -28.61 19.58 11.23
CA ASN A 423 -28.12 19.40 12.60
C ASN A 423 -29.32 19.47 13.55
N GLY A 424 -29.75 18.33 14.07
CA GLY A 424 -31.09 18.20 14.67
C GLY A 424 -32.18 18.50 13.64
N ASP A 425 -33.07 19.44 13.94
CA ASP A 425 -34.13 19.88 13.03
C ASP A 425 -33.73 21.06 12.13
N GLN A 426 -32.58 21.69 12.40
CA GLN A 426 -32.11 22.84 11.62
C GLN A 426 -31.43 22.40 10.33
N VAL A 427 -31.90 22.91 9.20
CA VAL A 427 -31.20 22.76 7.90
C VAL A 427 -29.94 23.62 7.92
N VAL A 428 -28.78 22.98 7.85
CA VAL A 428 -27.47 23.65 7.84
C VAL A 428 -26.89 23.79 6.43
N ARG A 429 -27.28 22.89 5.51
CA ARG A 429 -26.82 22.92 4.12
C ARG A 429 -27.83 22.24 3.21
N ARG A 430 -28.00 22.77 1.99
CA ARG A 430 -28.85 22.19 0.95
C ARG A 430 -28.04 22.14 -0.34
N ASP A 431 -27.59 20.95 -0.71
CA ASP A 431 -26.82 20.73 -1.93
C ASP A 431 -27.76 20.40 -3.08
N ASP A 432 -27.57 21.05 -4.23
CA ASP A 432 -28.24 20.68 -5.47
C ASP A 432 -27.47 19.54 -6.15
N LEU A 433 -28.08 18.36 -6.25
CA LEU A 433 -27.47 17.20 -6.92
C LEU A 433 -27.69 17.22 -8.44
N GLY A 434 -28.32 18.28 -8.94
CA GLY A 434 -28.59 18.48 -10.35
C GLY A 434 -29.81 17.71 -10.83
N GLU A 435 -29.94 17.69 -12.16
CA GLU A 435 -31.07 17.08 -12.83
C GLU A 435 -30.76 15.67 -13.32
N SER A 436 -31.75 14.80 -13.19
CA SER A 436 -31.74 13.47 -13.81
C SER A 436 -32.79 13.40 -14.89
N ILE A 437 -32.33 13.11 -16.12
CA ILE A 437 -33.16 12.94 -17.30
C ILE A 437 -33.15 11.46 -17.66
N TYR A 438 -34.28 10.80 -17.42
CA TYR A 438 -34.55 9.45 -17.86
C TYR A 438 -35.24 9.54 -19.22
N ARG A 439 -34.55 9.16 -20.29
CA ARG A 439 -35.06 9.30 -21.66
C ARG A 439 -36.31 8.47 -21.92
N GLY A 440 -36.48 7.35 -21.22
CA GLY A 440 -37.50 6.39 -21.59
C GLY A 440 -37.09 5.58 -22.82
N GLY A 441 -38.05 4.88 -23.42
CA GLY A 441 -37.91 4.17 -24.68
C GLY A 441 -39.27 3.98 -25.35
N PRO A 442 -39.34 3.94 -26.69
CA PRO A 442 -40.59 3.69 -27.41
C PRO A 442 -41.12 2.29 -27.10
N ARG A 443 -42.44 2.11 -27.18
CA ARG A 443 -43.03 0.77 -27.25
C ARG A 443 -42.64 0.13 -28.59
N ILE A 444 -42.15 -1.09 -28.59
CA ILE A 444 -41.76 -1.81 -29.81
C ILE A 444 -42.79 -2.91 -30.10
N VAL A 445 -43.38 -2.87 -31.30
CA VAL A 445 -44.39 -3.83 -31.76
C VAL A 445 -43.91 -4.51 -33.04
N ALA A 446 -43.74 -5.82 -32.99
CA ALA A 446 -43.47 -6.64 -34.18
C ALA A 446 -44.76 -6.89 -34.95
N ARG A 447 -44.71 -6.72 -36.29
CA ARG A 447 -45.80 -7.03 -37.21
C ARG A 447 -45.25 -7.56 -38.54
N ASN A 448 -46.06 -8.30 -39.30
CA ASN A 448 -45.73 -8.68 -40.67
C ASN A 448 -46.49 -7.78 -41.67
N PRO A 449 -45.86 -6.75 -42.25
CA PRO A 449 -46.52 -5.89 -43.24
C PRO A 449 -46.83 -6.62 -44.55
N ASN A 450 -46.22 -7.78 -44.79
CA ASN A 450 -46.36 -8.56 -46.02
C ASN A 450 -47.29 -9.77 -45.87
N ALA A 451 -47.81 -10.04 -44.66
CA ALA A 451 -48.77 -11.12 -44.48
C ALA A 451 -50.05 -10.82 -45.26
N LYS A 452 -50.60 -11.84 -45.93
CA LYS A 452 -51.86 -11.69 -46.67
C LYS A 452 -53.05 -12.07 -45.78
N PRO A 453 -54.20 -11.38 -45.90
CA PRO A 453 -55.41 -11.79 -45.23
C PRO A 453 -55.74 -13.26 -45.52
N PRO A 454 -56.25 -14.03 -44.55
CA PRO A 454 -56.75 -15.37 -44.82
C PRO A 454 -57.84 -15.29 -45.90
N GLN A 455 -57.76 -16.14 -46.91
CA GLN A 455 -58.81 -16.22 -47.93
C GLN A 455 -60.11 -16.68 -47.28
N PRO A 456 -61.27 -16.14 -47.70
CA PRO A 456 -62.56 -16.61 -47.23
C PRO A 456 -62.66 -18.12 -47.48
N LYS A 457 -62.97 -18.91 -46.44
CA LYS A 457 -63.37 -20.30 -46.66
C LYS A 457 -64.65 -20.27 -47.48
N ALA A 458 -64.64 -20.93 -48.64
CA ALA A 458 -65.86 -21.20 -49.39
C ALA A 458 -66.87 -21.89 -48.45
N PRO A 459 -68.17 -21.55 -48.51
CA PRO A 459 -69.18 -22.25 -47.72
C PRO A 459 -69.08 -23.75 -48.01
N ALA A 460 -69.07 -24.56 -46.95
CA ALA A 460 -69.14 -26.01 -47.10
C ALA A 460 -70.45 -26.36 -47.81
N ASP A 461 -70.34 -27.00 -48.98
CA ASP A 461 -71.50 -27.53 -49.70
C ASP A 461 -72.29 -28.47 -48.79
N SER A 462 -73.46 -28.02 -48.34
CA SER A 462 -74.44 -28.86 -47.67
C SER A 462 -75.25 -29.60 -48.73
N SER A 463 -74.70 -30.67 -49.28
CA SER A 463 -75.49 -31.67 -50.01
C SER A 463 -75.50 -32.98 -49.22
N ALA A 464 -76.33 -33.04 -48.18
CA ALA A 464 -76.79 -34.31 -47.60
C ALA A 464 -78.14 -34.66 -48.25
N PRO A 465 -78.34 -35.89 -48.76
CA PRO A 465 -79.58 -36.27 -49.42
C PRO A 465 -80.72 -36.44 -48.40
N ALA A 466 -81.92 -36.07 -48.82
CA ALA A 466 -83.15 -36.14 -48.04
C ALA A 466 -83.48 -37.60 -47.66
N GLY A 467 -83.35 -37.91 -46.36
CA GLY A 467 -83.88 -39.12 -45.74
C GLY A 467 -85.29 -38.88 -45.22
N THR A 468 -86.18 -39.80 -45.55
CA THR A 468 -87.64 -39.79 -45.39
C THR A 468 -88.11 -39.73 -43.94
N VAL A 469 -89.25 -39.06 -43.77
CA VAL A 469 -89.98 -38.79 -42.53
C VAL A 469 -90.59 -40.07 -41.93
N ALA A 470 -90.45 -40.26 -40.61
CA ALA A 470 -91.38 -41.07 -39.81
C ALA A 470 -91.74 -40.31 -38.51
N SER A 471 -93.05 -40.16 -38.31
CA SER A 471 -93.74 -39.34 -37.33
C SER A 471 -93.70 -39.88 -35.87
N PRO A 472 -94.10 -39.06 -34.88
CA PRO A 472 -93.75 -39.21 -33.47
C PRO A 472 -94.85 -39.86 -32.62
N VAL A 473 -94.48 -40.48 -31.50
CA VAL A 473 -95.42 -40.77 -30.39
C VAL A 473 -94.71 -40.70 -29.02
N SER A 474 -95.16 -39.70 -28.25
CA SER A 474 -95.43 -39.65 -26.80
C SER A 474 -94.35 -39.96 -25.75
N ALA A 475 -94.13 -38.95 -24.89
CA ALA A 475 -93.75 -39.08 -23.48
C ALA A 475 -94.92 -39.71 -22.67
N PRO A 476 -94.76 -40.32 -21.47
CA PRO A 476 -94.38 -39.54 -20.27
C PRO A 476 -93.68 -40.30 -19.10
N THR A 477 -93.28 -39.48 -18.10
CA THR A 477 -93.25 -39.72 -16.62
C THR A 477 -92.33 -40.78 -15.99
N GLY A 478 -91.64 -40.35 -14.92
CA GLY A 478 -91.60 -41.09 -13.66
C GLY A 478 -90.21 -41.43 -13.12
N ASP A 479 -89.92 -40.81 -11.96
CA ASP A 479 -88.89 -41.08 -10.92
C ASP A 479 -87.39 -40.86 -11.20
#